data_AF-A0A529MJW1-F1
#
_entry.id   AF-A0A529MJW1-F1
#
_cell.length_a   1.000
_cell.length_b   1.000
_cell.length_c   1.000
_cell.angle_alpha   90.00
_cell.angle_beta   90.00
_cell.angle_gamma   90.00
#
_symmetry.space_group_name_H-M   'P 1'
#
loop_
_entity.id
_entity.type
_entity.pdbx_description
1 polymer ?
#
loop_
_entity_poly.entity_id
_entity_poly.type
_entity_poly.pdbx_seq_one_letter_code
_entity_poly.pdbx_strand_id
1 'polypeptide(L)'
;MLATVRRYEAAGFRAWPAAAVHYDGTWVVRLTAGHAAKRLNSVNPLDPGDTQHIAERIGRASRRFEAYGRPLTFRISPLSGPVLSKHLD
;
A
#
# COMPACT_ATOMS: atom_id res chain seq x y z
N MET A 1 -7.60 19.13 -1.44
CA MET A 1 -8.00 17.89 -2.15
C MET A 1 -7.44 16.62 -1.51
N LEU A 2 -6.12 16.52 -1.24
CA LEU A 2 -5.50 15.31 -0.67
C LEU A 2 -6.04 14.90 0.72
N ALA A 3 -6.37 15.85 1.59
CA ALA A 3 -6.95 15.56 2.90
C ALA A 3 -8.27 14.77 2.79
N THR A 4 -9.11 15.11 1.80
CA THR A 4 -10.36 14.39 1.52
C THR A 4 -10.08 12.97 1.03
N VAL A 5 -9.12 12.80 0.11
CA VAL A 5 -8.68 11.48 -0.36
C VAL A 5 -8.22 10.63 0.83
N ARG A 6 -7.37 11.17 1.71
CA ARG A 6 -6.89 10.48 2.92
C ARG A 6 -8.03 10.04 3.85
N ARG A 7 -9.10 10.84 3.96
CA ARG A 7 -10.29 10.45 4.74
C ARG A 7 -11.03 9.28 4.10
N TYR A 8 -11.22 9.29 2.78
CA TYR A 8 -11.84 8.18 2.05
C TYR A 8 -11.01 6.90 2.15
N GLU A 9 -9.69 7.01 2.03
CA GLU A 9 -8.75 5.89 2.24
C GLU A 9 -8.92 5.28 3.63
N ALA A 10 -8.86 6.13 4.66
CA ALA A 10 -8.98 5.70 6.04
C ALA A 10 -10.35 5.06 6.33
N ALA A 11 -11.44 5.61 5.78
CA ALA A 11 -12.77 5.00 5.89
C ALA A 11 -12.82 3.63 5.20
N GLY A 12 -12.27 3.53 3.99
CA GLY A 12 -12.21 2.28 3.23
C GLY A 12 -11.42 1.18 3.94
N PHE A 13 -10.32 1.52 4.61
CA PHE A 13 -9.52 0.55 5.37
C PHE A 13 -10.22 0.07 6.64
N ARG A 14 -10.98 0.95 7.31
CA ARG A 14 -11.76 0.57 8.51
C ARG A 14 -12.95 -0.32 8.17
N ALA A 15 -13.62 -0.07 7.05
CA ALA A 15 -14.77 -0.85 6.63
C ALA A 15 -14.41 -2.27 6.16
N TRP A 16 -13.19 -2.47 5.63
CA TRP A 16 -12.66 -3.78 5.28
C TRP A 16 -11.27 -3.95 5.87
N PRO A 17 -11.12 -4.32 7.15
CA PRO A 17 -9.83 -4.46 7.80
C PRO A 17 -9.02 -5.64 7.23
N ALA A 18 -7.70 -5.47 7.12
CA ALA A 18 -6.80 -6.58 6.78
C ALA A 18 -6.42 -7.34 8.05
N ALA A 19 -6.05 -8.61 7.93
CA ALA A 19 -5.62 -9.41 9.08
C ALA A 19 -4.28 -8.94 9.66
N ALA A 20 -3.38 -8.43 8.80
CA ALA A 20 -2.13 -7.82 9.17
C ALA A 20 -1.96 -6.45 8.48
N VAL A 21 -1.44 -5.49 9.23
CA VAL A 21 -1.09 -4.14 8.75
C VAL A 21 0.31 -3.79 9.21
N HIS A 22 1.17 -3.42 8.29
CA HIS A 22 2.52 -2.91 8.56
C HIS A 22 2.71 -1.53 7.94
N TYR A 23 3.57 -0.73 8.56
CA TYR A 23 3.94 0.58 8.07
C TYR A 23 5.42 0.56 7.68
N ASP A 24 5.72 1.06 6.48
CA ASP A 24 7.06 1.41 6.04
C ASP A 24 6.96 2.88 5.64
N GLY A 25 7.45 3.80 6.48
CA GLY A 25 7.10 5.21 6.37
C GLY A 25 5.58 5.43 6.42
N THR A 26 5.04 6.13 5.42
CA THR A 26 3.61 6.36 5.26
C THR A 26 2.91 5.30 4.40
N TRP A 27 3.64 4.30 3.89
CA TRP A 27 3.05 3.21 3.13
C TRP A 27 2.40 2.22 4.08
N VAL A 28 1.11 1.95 3.86
CA VAL A 28 0.37 0.92 4.59
C VAL A 28 0.39 -0.37 3.79
N VAL A 29 1.10 -1.37 4.32
CA VAL A 29 1.19 -2.72 3.76
C VAL A 29 0.12 -3.57 4.43
N ARG A 30 -0.86 -4.02 3.66
CA ARG A 30 -2.03 -4.76 4.15
C ARG A 30 -2.00 -6.18 3.59
N LEU A 31 -2.17 -7.19 4.46
CA LEU A 31 -2.11 -8.61 4.11
C LEU A 31 -3.16 -9.42 4.86
N THR A 32 -3.82 -10.32 4.13
CA THR A 32 -4.75 -11.32 4.68
C THR A 32 -4.48 -12.68 4.03
N ALA A 33 -3.91 -13.60 4.81
CA ALA A 33 -3.69 -14.98 4.37
C ALA A 33 -5.02 -15.67 4.04
N GLY A 34 -5.01 -16.65 3.13
CA GLY A 34 -6.21 -17.42 2.75
C GLY A 34 -7.24 -16.68 1.89
N HIS A 35 -7.26 -15.33 1.86
CA HIS A 35 -8.18 -14.55 1.02
C HIS A 35 -7.48 -13.76 -0.10
N ALA A 36 -7.81 -14.01 -1.37
CA ALA A 36 -7.10 -13.47 -2.53
C ALA A 36 -7.46 -12.01 -2.92
N ALA A 37 -8.44 -11.38 -2.24
CA ALA A 37 -8.92 -10.06 -2.62
C ALA A 37 -7.80 -8.98 -2.51
N LYS A 38 -7.54 -8.26 -3.61
CA LYS A 38 -6.53 -7.18 -3.68
C LYS A 38 -6.77 -6.06 -2.66
N ARG A 39 -8.04 -5.77 -2.34
CA ARG A 39 -8.41 -4.74 -1.36
C ARG A 39 -7.89 -5.04 0.06
N LEU A 40 -7.68 -6.31 0.39
CA LEU A 40 -7.11 -6.77 1.65
C LEU A 40 -5.60 -7.05 1.56
N ASN A 41 -5.06 -7.13 0.34
CA ASN A 41 -3.67 -7.49 0.05
C ASN A 41 -3.04 -6.44 -0.89
N SER A 42 -2.63 -5.30 -0.33
CA SER A 42 -2.03 -4.22 -1.10
C SER A 42 -1.09 -3.34 -0.28
N VAL A 43 -0.08 -2.78 -0.95
CA VAL A 43 0.67 -1.62 -0.46
C VAL A 43 -0.11 -0.37 -0.84
N ASN A 44 -0.34 0.50 0.14
CA ASN A 44 -1.14 1.71 -0.01
C ASN A 44 -0.30 2.92 0.47
N PRO A 45 0.40 3.61 -0.45
CA PRO A 45 1.08 4.87 -0.15
C PRO A 45 0.06 5.94 0.26
N LEU A 46 0.31 6.65 1.36
CA LEU A 46 -0.62 7.65 1.90
C LEU A 46 -0.10 9.07 1.87
N ASP A 47 1.15 9.30 1.46
CA ASP A 47 1.76 10.62 1.35
C ASP A 47 2.55 10.75 0.03
N PRO A 48 2.21 11.71 -0.85
CA PRO A 48 2.96 11.96 -2.08
C PRO A 48 4.44 12.35 -1.87
N GLY A 49 4.79 12.87 -0.68
CA GLY A 49 6.15 13.26 -0.34
C GLY A 49 7.03 12.12 0.14
N ASP A 50 6.45 10.95 0.44
CA ASP A 50 7.15 9.79 0.95
C ASP A 50 7.77 8.95 -0.18
N THR A 51 8.84 9.49 -0.76
CA THR A 51 9.50 9.00 -1.98
C THR A 51 10.94 8.52 -1.77
N GLN A 52 11.39 8.45 -0.52
CA GLN A 52 12.74 8.00 -0.20
C GLN A 52 12.85 6.47 -0.30
N HIS A 53 14.00 5.98 -0.78
CA HIS A 53 14.37 4.55 -0.84
C HIS A 53 13.33 3.64 -1.52
N ILE A 54 12.65 4.12 -2.58
CA ILE A 54 11.52 3.41 -3.22
C ILE A 54 11.87 1.96 -3.58
N ALA A 55 13.00 1.73 -4.27
CA ALA A 55 13.38 0.39 -4.71
C ALA A 55 13.60 -0.58 -3.54
N GLU A 56 14.30 -0.14 -2.49
CA GLU A 56 14.54 -0.95 -1.30
C GLU A 56 13.24 -1.29 -0.56
N ARG A 57 12.32 -0.32 -0.49
CA ARG A 57 11.00 -0.46 0.13
C ARG A 57 10.11 -1.42 -0.64
N ILE A 58 10.11 -1.34 -1.97
CA ILE A 58 9.46 -2.32 -2.86
C ILE A 58 10.01 -3.72 -2.57
N GLY A 59 11.34 -3.88 -2.48
CA GLY A 59 11.96 -5.16 -2.15
C GLY A 59 11.53 -5.72 -0.78
N ARG A 60 11.44 -4.86 0.25
CA ARG A 60 10.90 -5.26 1.57
C ARG A 60 9.44 -5.67 1.49
N ALA A 61 8.61 -4.93 0.75
CA ALA A 61 7.21 -5.28 0.54
C ALA A 61 7.06 -6.60 -0.23
N SER A 62 7.84 -6.84 -1.28
CA SER A 62 7.81 -8.10 -2.06
C SER A 62 8.01 -9.31 -1.17
N ARG A 63 9.07 -9.31 -0.34
CA ARG A 63 9.35 -10.42 0.59
C ARG A 63 8.20 -10.69 1.56
N ARG A 64 7.49 -9.64 2.01
CA ARG A 64 6.29 -9.80 2.86
C ARG A 64 5.13 -10.42 2.11
N PHE A 65 4.89 -9.98 0.87
CA PHE A 65 3.83 -10.54 0.02
C PHE A 65 4.12 -12.01 -0.34
N GLU A 66 5.36 -12.33 -0.70
CA GLU A 66 5.83 -13.70 -0.97
C GLU A 66 5.62 -14.61 0.24
N ALA A 67 5.96 -14.16 1.45
CA ALA A 67 5.72 -14.92 2.68
C ALA A 67 4.23 -15.23 2.95
N TYR A 68 3.31 -14.46 2.36
CA TYR A 68 1.87 -14.68 2.42
C TYR A 68 1.31 -15.40 1.18
N GLY A 69 2.17 -15.82 0.24
CA GLY A 69 1.78 -16.42 -1.03
C GLY A 69 0.98 -15.48 -1.92
N ARG A 70 1.32 -14.18 -1.91
CA ARG A 70 0.61 -13.12 -2.64
C ARG A 70 1.51 -12.43 -3.67
N PRO A 71 0.96 -12.01 -4.82
CA PRO A 71 1.68 -11.12 -5.73
C PRO A 71 1.75 -9.71 -5.12
N LEU A 72 2.93 -9.10 -5.19
CA LEU A 72 3.11 -7.71 -4.77
C LEU A 72 2.13 -6.82 -5.54
N THR A 73 1.22 -6.17 -4.82
CA THR A 73 0.16 -5.35 -5.41
C THR A 73 0.19 -3.97 -4.79
N PHE A 74 0.37 -2.95 -5.63
CA PHE A 74 0.20 -1.56 -5.22
C PHE A 74 -1.21 -1.07 -5.55
N ARG A 75 -1.74 -0.22 -4.67
CA ARG A 75 -2.96 0.53 -4.95
C ARG A 75 -2.61 2.00 -5.13
N ILE A 76 -2.68 2.46 -6.37
CA ILE A 76 -2.34 3.83 -6.76
C ILE A 76 -3.54 4.75 -6.53
N SER A 77 -3.26 5.91 -5.96
CA SER A 77 -4.21 6.99 -5.73
C SER A 77 -3.49 8.34 -5.83
N PRO A 78 -4.17 9.48 -5.75
CA PRO A 78 -3.51 10.78 -5.64
C PRO A 78 -2.50 10.88 -4.49
N LEU A 79 -2.63 10.05 -3.44
CA LEU A 79 -1.69 10.00 -2.32
C LEU A 79 -0.39 9.23 -2.63
N SER A 80 -0.33 8.49 -3.73
CA SER A 80 0.90 7.83 -4.18
C SER A 80 1.94 8.82 -4.70
N GLY A 81 1.49 9.99 -5.19
CA GLY A 81 2.36 10.99 -5.78
C GLY A 81 2.92 10.56 -7.15
N PRO A 82 3.33 11.52 -7.98
CA PRO A 82 3.77 11.26 -9.35
C PRO A 82 5.09 10.49 -9.42
N VAL A 83 5.97 10.65 -8.43
CA VAL A 83 7.29 9.99 -8.40
C VAL A 83 7.13 8.47 -8.28
N LEU A 84 6.31 8.00 -7.34
CA LEU A 84 6.09 6.57 -7.16
C LEU A 84 5.27 5.99 -8.32
N SER A 85 4.24 6.70 -8.81
CA SER A 85 3.47 6.24 -9.97
C SER A 85 4.38 6.03 -11.19
N LYS A 86 5.25 7.00 -11.50
CA LYS A 86 6.23 6.89 -12.60
C LYS A 86 7.24 5.74 -12.40
N HIS A 87 7.56 5.40 -11.16
CA HIS A 87 8.48 4.29 -10.87
C HIS A 87 7.81 2.92 -11.09
N LEU A 88 6.48 2.84 -11.09
CA LEU A 88 5.70 1.61 -11.21
C LEU A 88 5.11 1.39 -12.62
N ASP A 89 5.23 2.38 -13.50
CA ASP A 89 4.87 2.29 -14.93
C ASP A 89 5.98 1.57 -15.73
#